data_AF-A0A1V6K5Q6-F1
#
_entry.id   AF-A0A1V6K5Q6-F1
#
_cell.length_a   1.000
_cell.length_b   1.000
_cell.length_c   1.000
_cell.angle_alpha   90.00
_cell.angle_beta   90.00
_cell.angle_gamma   90.00
#
_symmetry.space_group_name_H-M   'P 1'
#
loop_
_entity.id
_entity.type
_entity.pdbx_description
1 polymer ?
#
loop_
_entity_poly.entity_id
_entity_poly.type
_entity_poly.pdbx_seq_one_letter_code
_entity_poly.pdbx_strand_id
1 'polypeptide(L)' 'MRKAKIAISLSEVMLRQLDELVSVARYPSRSGAIQEAVQDLLERTSGSRLARECSKLDPEQEIAIAEEGMSYENESWPRY' A
#
# COMPACT_ATOMS: atom_id res chain seq x y z
N MET A 1 11.37 -16.50 9.20
CA MET A 1 12.63 -15.72 9.29
C MET A 1 12.92 -15.39 10.75
N ARG A 2 14.20 -15.30 11.14
CA ARG A 2 14.59 -14.85 12.49
C ARG A 2 14.28 -13.36 12.65
N LYS A 3 13.72 -12.95 13.78
CA LYS A 3 13.49 -11.54 14.13
C LYS A 3 14.61 -11.05 15.04
N ALA A 4 15.23 -9.92 14.70
CA ALA A 4 16.15 -9.21 15.60
C ALA A 4 15.35 -8.38 16.61
N LYS A 5 15.88 -8.23 17.84
CA LYS A 5 15.28 -7.37 18.86
C LYS A 5 16.02 -6.04 18.89
N ILE A 6 15.26 -4.96 18.99
CA ILE A 6 15.77 -3.61 19.16
C ILE A 6 15.12 -2.97 20.39
N ALA A 7 15.87 -2.15 21.11
CA ALA A 7 15.33 -1.27 22.14
C ALA A 7 15.09 0.11 21.51
N ILE A 8 13.89 0.67 21.70
CA ILE A 8 13.51 2.00 21.20
C ILE A 8 12.86 2.80 22.33
N SER A 9 13.04 4.11 22.29
CA SER A 9 12.33 5.04 23.16
C SER A 9 11.08 5.56 22.44
N LEU A 10 9.94 5.53 23.12
CA LEU A 10 8.67 6.09 22.63
C LEU A 10 8.15 7.08 23.67
N SER A 11 7.46 8.13 23.22
CA SER A 11 6.75 9.02 24.14
C SER A 11 5.63 8.25 24.83
N GLU A 12 5.30 8.64 26.06
CA GLU A 12 4.23 8.00 26.83
C GLU A 12 2.88 8.09 26.10
N VAL A 13 2.62 9.20 25.41
CA VAL A 13 1.41 9.39 24.59
C VAL A 13 1.36 8.38 23.44
N MET A 14 2.45 8.21 22.69
CA MET A 14 2.50 7.24 21.59
C MET A 14 2.38 5.80 22.09
N LEU A 15 2.99 5.48 23.23
CA LEU A 15 2.88 4.14 23.80
C LEU A 15 1.43 3.81 24.18
N ARG A 16 0.70 4.77 24.77
CA ARG A 16 -0.73 4.62 25.07
C ARG A 16 -1.58 4.39 23.82
N GLN A 17 -1.35 5.16 22.75
CA GLN A 17 -2.05 4.98 21.48
C GLN A 17 -1.75 3.62 20.85
N LEU A 18 -0.50 3.17 20.91
CA LEU A 18 -0.12 1.84 20.44
C LEU A 18 -0.83 0.73 21.23
N ASP A 19 -0.95 0.90 22.54
CA ASP A 19 -1.64 -0.04 23.42
C ASP A 19 -3.13 -0.13 23.14
N GLU A 20 -3.77 1.00 22.84
CA GLU A 20 -5.17 1.04 22.43
C GLU A 20 -5.39 0.26 21.13
N LEU A 21 -4.50 0.41 20.15
CA LEU A 21 -4.60 -0.34 18.88
C LEU A 21 -4.45 -1.86 19.07
N VAL A 22 -3.66 -2.28 20.07
CA VAL A 22 -3.53 -3.70 20.42
C VAL A 22 -4.74 -4.17 21.23
N SER A 23 -5.26 -3.34 22.14
CA SER A 23 -6.40 -3.72 22.99
C SER A 23 -7.69 -3.91 22.20
N VAL A 24 -7.89 -3.12 21.13
CA VAL A 24 -9.02 -3.30 20.18
C VAL A 24 -8.76 -4.39 19.14
N ALA A 25 -7.72 -5.22 19.33
CA ALA A 25 -7.33 -6.32 18.45
C ALA A 25 -7.04 -5.92 16.98
N ARG A 26 -6.79 -4.63 16.72
CA ARG A 26 -6.37 -4.17 15.39
C ARG A 26 -4.97 -4.66 15.02
N TYR A 27 -4.13 -4.87 16.03
CA TYR A 27 -2.85 -5.54 15.88
C TYR A 27 -2.67 -6.64 16.93
N PRO A 28 -2.01 -7.76 16.59
CA PRO A 28 -1.82 -8.88 17.52
C PRO A 28 -0.82 -8.60 18.65
N SER A 29 0.06 -7.60 18.50
CA SER A 29 1.00 -7.17 19.52
C SER A 29 1.62 -5.81 19.18
N ARG A 30 2.21 -5.14 20.18
CA ARG A 30 2.99 -3.90 20.00
C ARG A 30 4.10 -4.09 18.95
N SER A 31 4.84 -5.20 19.04
CA SER A 31 5.90 -5.53 18.08
C SER A 31 5.37 -5.78 16.67
N GLY A 32 4.16 -6.35 16.54
CA GLY A 32 3.51 -6.57 15.25
C GLY A 32 3.15 -5.24 14.59
N ALA A 33 2.48 -4.35 15.35
CA ALA A 33 2.11 -3.01 14.89
C ALA A 33 3.33 -2.19 14.46
N ILE A 34 4.41 -2.19 15.26
CA ILE A 34 5.64 -1.47 14.91
C ILE A 34 6.30 -2.08 13.67
N GLN A 35 6.33 -3.41 13.55
CA GLN A 35 6.93 -4.08 12.40
C GLN A 35 6.20 -3.69 11.10
N GLU A 36 4.87 -3.67 11.11
CA GLU A 36 4.06 -3.27 9.96
C GLU A 36 4.26 -1.79 9.61
N ALA A 37 4.24 -0.90 10.59
CA ALA A 37 4.51 0.52 10.37
C ALA A 37 5.90 0.79 9.77
N VAL A 38 6.93 0.05 10.20
CA VAL A 38 8.28 0.14 9.63
C VAL A 38 8.32 -0.39 8.21
N GLN A 39 7.63 -1.50 7.92
CA GLN A 39 7.51 -2.03 6.58
C GLN A 39 6.85 -1.01 5.65
N ASP A 40 5.72 -0.43 6.05
CA ASP A 40 5.01 0.60 5.29
C ASP A 40 5.90 1.82 5.02
N LEU A 41 6.66 2.27 6.03
CA LEU A 41 7.60 3.37 5.87
C LEU A 41 8.68 3.05 4.85
N LEU A 42 9.27 1.86 4.90
CA LEU A 42 10.30 1.42 3.96
C LEU A 42 9.74 1.29 2.54
N GLU A 43 8.55 0.71 2.39
CA GLU A 43 7.88 0.59 1.10
C GLU A 43 7.59 1.96 0.48
N ARG A 44 7.05 2.90 1.27
CA ARG A 44 6.79 4.29 0.84
C ARG A 44 8.09 5.01 0.46
N THR A 45 9.14 4.85 1.26
CA THR A 45 10.43 5.55 1.04
C THR A 45 11.19 4.97 -0.16
N SER A 46 11.04 3.68 -0.43
CA SER A 46 11.72 3.01 -1.55
C SER A 46 11.28 3.50 -2.94
N GLY A 47 10.20 4.29 -3.04
CA GLY A 47 9.62 4.75 -4.31
C GLY A 47 9.08 3.61 -5.20
N SER A 48 9.21 2.36 -4.76
CA SER A 48 8.90 1.17 -5.56
C SER A 48 7.45 0.73 -5.42
N ARG A 49 6.64 1.37 -4.57
CA ARG A 49 5.25 0.95 -4.34
C ARG A 49 4.43 1.00 -5.62
N LEU A 50 4.50 2.11 -6.36
CA LEU A 50 3.81 2.22 -7.66
C LEU A 50 4.36 1.19 -8.65
N ALA A 51 5.68 1.07 -8.78
CA ALA A 51 6.29 0.10 -9.69
C ALA A 51 5.92 -1.36 -9.37
N ARG A 52 5.85 -1.74 -8.08
CA ARG A 52 5.41 -3.07 -7.62
C ARG A 52 3.93 -3.29 -7.87
N GLU A 53 3.07 -2.31 -7.62
CA GLU A 53 1.65 -2.46 -7.90
C GLU A 53 1.37 -2.51 -9.40
N CYS A 54 2.02 -1.65 -10.21
CA CYS A 54 1.96 -1.72 -11.68
C CYS A 54 2.49 -3.04 -12.23
N SER A 55 3.47 -3.68 -11.58
CA SER A 55 3.94 -5.00 -12.00
C SER A 55 2.93 -6.14 -11.82
N LYS A 56 1.84 -5.91 -11.08
CA LYS A 56 0.74 -6.88 -10.93
C LYS A 56 -0.30 -6.79 -12.05
N LEU A 57 -0.29 -5.71 -12.82
CA LEU A 57 -1.23 -5.48 -13.91
C LEU A 57 -0.83 -6.27 -15.15
N ASP A 58 -1.82 -6.77 -15.88
CA ASP A 58 -1.63 -7.41 -17.17
C ASP A 58 -1.79 -6.36 -18.29
N PRO A 59 -0.71 -6.05 -19.05
CA PRO A 59 -0.76 -5.03 -20.10
C PRO A 59 -1.88 -5.25 -21.12
N GLU A 60 -2.17 -6.50 -21.50
CA GLU A 60 -3.21 -6.78 -22.51
C GLU A 60 -4.61 -6.48 -21.96
N GLN A 61 -4.87 -6.82 -20.69
CA GLN A 61 -6.14 -6.51 -20.04
C GLN A 61 -6.33 -5.00 -19.85
N GLU A 62 -5.28 -4.31 -19.40
CA GLU A 62 -5.35 -2.87 -19.19
C GLU A 62 -5.60 -2.11 -20.51
N ILE A 63 -4.97 -2.54 -21.61
CA ILE A 63 -5.23 -1.98 -22.95
C ILE A 63 -6.67 -2.26 -23.37
N ALA A 64 -7.16 -3.49 -23.21
CA ALA A 64 -8.52 -3.85 -23.61
C ALA A 64 -9.60 -3.05 -22.85
N ILE A 65 -9.38 -2.77 -21.56
CA ILE A 65 -10.27 -1.93 -20.74
C ILE A 65 -10.16 -0.46 -21.17
N ALA A 66 -8.95 0.06 -21.42
CA ALA A 66 -8.75 1.45 -21.82
C ALA A 66 -9.31 1.77 -23.21
N GLU A 67 -9.31 0.78 -24.11
CA GLU A 67 -9.83 0.90 -25.48
C GLU A 67 -11.31 0.50 -25.59
N GLU A 68 -11.95 0.10 -24.49
CA GLU A 68 -13.37 -0.24 -24.47
C GLU A 68 -14.20 0.99 -24.87
N GLY A 69 -14.93 0.89 -25.99
CA GLY A 69 -15.77 1.97 -26.51
C GLY A 69 -15.08 2.96 -27.45
N MET A 70 -13.74 2.93 -27.57
CA MET A 70 -13.01 3.80 -28.51
C MET A 70 -13.44 3.59 -29.97
N SER A 71 -13.78 2.37 -30.36
CA SER A 71 -14.28 2.06 -31.70
C SER A 71 -15.61 2.76 -32.02
N TYR A 72 -16.52 2.83 -31.05
CA TYR A 72 -17.81 3.50 -31.18
C TYR A 72 -17.66 5.04 -31.12
N GLU A 73 -16.76 5.53 -30.27
CA GLU A 73 -16.45 6.95 -30.19
C GLU A 73 -15.88 7.47 -31.52
N ASN A 74 -14.89 6.79 -32.10
CA ASN A 74 -14.23 7.23 -33.34
C ASN A 74 -15.19 7.41 -34.53
N GLU A 75 -16.30 6.67 -34.56
CA GLU A 75 -17.38 6.83 -35.56
C GLU A 75 -18.32 8.01 -35.25
N SER A 76 -18.39 8.42 -33.99
CA SER A 76 -19.29 9.46 -33.47
C SER A 76 -18.66 10.85 -33.43
N TRP A 77 -17.32 10.96 -33.45
CA TRP A 77 -16.64 12.25 -33.45
C TRP A 77 -16.79 12.97 -34.81
N PRO A 78 -17.25 14.24 -34.84
CA PRO A 78 -17.33 15.00 -36.07
C PRO A 78 -15.93 15.29 -36.63
N ARG A 79 -15.74 15.13 -37.95
CA ARG A 79 -14.50 15.52 -38.63
C ARG A 79 -14.30 17.04 -38.52
N TYR A 80 -13.15 17.44 -37.96
CA TYR A 80 -12.65 18.82 -38.01
C TYR A 80 -11.90 19.09 -39.32
#